data_AF-D2AXR8-F1
#
_entry.id   AF-D2AXR8-F1
#
_cell.length_a   1.000
_cell.length_b   1.000
_cell.length_c   1.000
_cell.angle_alpha   90.00
_cell.angle_beta   90.00
_cell.angle_gamma   90.00
#
_symmetry.space_group_name_H-M   'P 1'
#
loop_
_entity.id
_entity.type
_entity.pdbx_description
1 polymer ?
#
loop_
_entity_poly.entity_id
_entity_poly.type
_entity_poly.pdbx_seq_one_letter_code
_entity_poly.pdbx_strand_id
1 'polypeptide(L)'
;MAALAGEAELMESCRDLTWWRGADQSWHVEWRDGPHAAEVAAALAEHVRDPGLPGALAVPAGPATSATAALDVMGVLFVLRAADPVGRERLRGRPGPWRMAEALDTTRRTSSRQPWEVLLGG
;
A
#
# COMPACT_ATOMS: atom_id res chain seq x y z
N MET A 1 -2.50 -2.30 22.95
CA MET A 1 -1.36 -2.09 22.04
C MET A 1 -1.26 -3.11 20.88
N ALA A 2 -2.29 -3.94 20.61
CA ALA A 2 -2.20 -4.95 19.55
C ALA A 2 -2.60 -4.45 18.14
N ALA A 3 -3.41 -3.39 18.04
CA ALA A 3 -3.87 -2.87 16.74
C ALA A 3 -2.75 -2.18 15.93
N LEU A 4 -1.87 -1.44 16.62
CA LEU A 4 -0.77 -0.67 16.00
C LEU A 4 0.31 -1.55 15.37
N ALA A 5 0.53 -2.76 15.88
CA ALA A 5 1.54 -3.68 15.33
C ALA A 5 1.10 -4.29 13.99
N GLY A 6 -0.19 -4.60 13.83
CA GLY A 6 -0.72 -5.19 12.59
C GLY A 6 -0.91 -4.18 11.45
N GLU A 7 -0.72 -2.89 11.70
CA GLU A 7 -0.81 -1.81 10.70
C GLU A 7 0.56 -1.39 10.18
N ALA A 8 1.60 -1.37 11.01
CA ALA A 8 2.98 -1.19 10.55
C ALA A 8 3.44 -2.35 9.64
N GLU A 9 3.08 -3.60 9.98
CA GLU A 9 3.30 -4.76 9.10
C GLU A 9 2.55 -4.67 7.76
N LEU A 10 1.49 -3.85 7.68
CA LEU A 10 0.68 -3.68 6.47
C LEU A 10 1.39 -2.82 5.44
N MET A 11 2.04 -1.73 5.88
CA MET A 11 2.88 -0.91 5.00
C MET A 11 4.16 -1.64 4.59
N GLU A 12 4.73 -2.47 5.47
CA GLU A 12 5.86 -3.35 5.15
C GLU A 12 5.49 -4.51 4.20
N SER A 13 4.20 -4.82 4.05
CA SER A 13 3.74 -5.87 3.14
C SER A 13 3.59 -5.43 1.68
N CYS A 14 3.54 -4.12 1.42
CA CYS A 14 3.46 -3.58 0.07
C CYS A 14 4.83 -3.66 -0.63
N ARG A 15 4.97 -4.55 -1.62
CA ARG A 15 6.16 -4.57 -2.47
C ARG A 15 6.05 -3.51 -3.56
N ASP A 16 7.19 -2.95 -3.95
CA ASP A 16 7.30 -1.95 -5.03
C ASP A 16 6.38 -0.73 -4.86
N LEU A 17 6.17 -0.29 -3.61
CA LEU A 17 5.42 0.93 -3.32
C LEU A 17 6.08 2.12 -4.04
N THR A 18 5.33 2.72 -4.97
CA THR A 18 5.78 3.85 -5.76
C THR A 18 4.73 4.95 -5.67
N TRP A 19 5.17 6.20 -5.57
CA TRP A 19 4.30 7.36 -5.71
C TRP A 19 4.82 8.33 -6.75
N TRP A 20 3.93 9.05 -7.40
CA TRP A 20 4.29 10.12 -8.33
C TRP A 20 3.16 11.13 -8.44
N ARG A 21 3.51 12.33 -8.92
CA ARG A 21 2.53 13.37 -9.20
C ARG A 21 2.07 13.25 -10.65
N GLY A 22 0.76 13.17 -10.87
CA GLY A 22 0.13 13.18 -12.17
C GLY A 22 0.15 14.57 -12.82
N ALA A 23 -0.06 14.62 -14.13
CA ALA A 23 -0.17 15.88 -14.87
C ALA A 23 -1.37 16.73 -14.43
N ASP A 24 -2.39 16.07 -13.88
CA ASP A 24 -3.61 16.64 -13.31
C ASP A 24 -3.44 17.13 -11.86
N GLN A 25 -2.20 17.22 -11.35
CA GLN A 25 -1.89 17.58 -9.96
C GLN A 25 -2.37 16.57 -8.91
N SER A 26 -2.87 15.40 -9.34
CA SER A 26 -3.17 14.30 -8.42
C SER A 26 -1.90 13.59 -7.97
N TRP A 27 -1.96 12.94 -6.82
CA TRP A 27 -0.94 12.00 -6.38
C TRP A 27 -1.39 10.59 -6.72
N HIS A 28 -0.51 9.84 -7.38
CA HIS A 28 -0.71 8.43 -7.60
C HIS A 28 0.14 7.64 -6.62
N VAL A 29 -0.46 6.61 -6.03
CA VAL A 29 0.22 5.66 -5.16
C VAL A 29 -0.09 4.28 -5.70
N GLU A 30 0.95 3.55 -6.07
CA GLU A 30 0.85 2.19 -6.61
C GLU A 30 1.68 1.23 -5.80
N TRP A 31 1.17 0.02 -5.58
CA TRP A 31 1.88 -1.08 -4.96
C TRP A 31 1.57 -2.41 -5.64
N ARG A 32 2.47 -3.38 -5.47
CA ARG A 32 2.30 -4.77 -5.89
C ARG A 32 2.18 -5.69 -4.68
N ASP A 33 1.55 -6.85 -4.88
CA ASP A 33 1.42 -7.92 -3.88
C ASP A 33 0.95 -7.41 -2.51
N GLY A 34 -0.14 -6.65 -2.50
CA GLY A 34 -0.62 -5.95 -1.31
C GLY A 34 -2.13 -6.04 -1.05
N PRO A 35 -2.63 -5.29 -0.06
CA PRO A 35 -4.05 -5.15 0.21
C PRO A 35 -4.79 -4.56 -0.99
N HIS A 36 -6.11 -4.75 -1.01
CA HIS A 36 -6.98 -4.13 -2.00
C HIS A 36 -6.95 -2.61 -1.90
N ALA A 37 -7.05 -1.91 -3.02
CA ALA A 37 -7.09 -0.45 -3.02
C ALA A 37 -8.22 0.11 -2.16
N ALA A 38 -9.39 -0.55 -2.15
CA ALA A 38 -10.50 -0.22 -1.26
C ALA A 38 -10.16 -0.39 0.25
N GLU A 39 -9.41 -1.42 0.62
CA GLU A 39 -8.99 -1.65 2.02
C GLU A 39 -8.04 -0.54 2.48
N VAL A 40 -7.11 -0.13 1.61
CA VAL A 40 -6.18 0.97 1.90
C VAL A 40 -6.92 2.30 1.96
N ALA A 41 -7.87 2.55 1.05
CA ALA A 41 -8.68 3.76 1.06
C ALA A 41 -9.48 3.91 2.36
N ALA A 42 -10.10 2.83 2.84
CA ALA A 42 -10.86 2.83 4.09
C ALA A 42 -9.94 3.10 5.30
N ALA A 43 -8.79 2.41 5.39
CA ALA A 43 -7.84 2.61 6.47
C ALA A 43 -7.31 4.06 6.52
N LEU A 44 -7.00 4.65 5.37
CA LEU A 44 -6.56 6.04 5.27
C LEU A 44 -7.66 7.04 5.67
N ALA A 45 -8.92 6.81 5.29
CA ALA A 45 -10.04 7.66 5.70
C ALA A 45 -10.31 7.61 7.22
N GLU A 46 -9.98 6.51 7.87
CA GLU A 46 -10.07 6.38 9.33
C GLU A 46 -8.89 7.04 10.04
N HIS A 47 -7.68 6.92 9.49
CA HIS A 47 -6.45 7.39 10.12
C HIS A 47 -6.16 8.88 9.88
N VAL A 48 -6.49 9.38 8.70
CA VAL A 48 -6.28 10.79 8.32
C VAL A 48 -7.46 11.61 8.84
N ARG A 49 -7.48 11.77 10.16
CA ARG A 49 -8.45 12.59 10.92
C ARG A 49 -7.69 13.52 11.86
N ASP A 50 -8.20 14.73 12.03
CA ASP A 50 -7.70 15.68 13.02
C ASP A 50 -8.55 15.56 14.30
N PRO A 51 -7.96 15.25 15.47
CA PRO A 51 -8.71 15.24 16.74
C PRO A 51 -9.29 16.60 17.12
N GLY A 52 -8.77 17.71 16.58
CA GLY A 52 -9.14 19.09 16.86
C GLY A 52 -10.08 19.74 15.85
N LEU A 53 -10.38 19.08 14.71
CA LEU A 53 -11.32 19.60 13.72
C LEU A 53 -12.49 18.63 13.53
N PRO A 54 -13.75 19.12 13.56
CA PRO A 54 -14.90 18.28 13.24
C PRO A 54 -14.92 17.98 11.74
N GLY A 55 -14.46 16.79 11.34
CA GLY A 55 -14.56 16.30 9.97
C GLY A 55 -13.52 15.24 9.60
N ALA A 56 -13.81 14.44 8.57
CA ALA A 56 -12.80 13.59 7.97
C ALA A 56 -11.92 14.44 7.04
N LEU A 57 -10.59 14.37 7.21
CA LEU A 57 -9.66 15.09 6.34
C LEU A 57 -9.45 14.36 5.00
N ALA A 58 -9.78 13.07 4.96
CA ALA A 58 -9.74 12.22 3.79
C ALA A 58 -11.15 11.67 3.50
N VAL A 59 -11.66 11.92 2.29
CA VAL A 59 -12.98 11.49 1.85
C VAL A 59 -12.89 10.68 0.54
N PRO A 60 -13.74 9.66 0.33
CA PRO A 60 -13.79 8.94 -0.93
C PRO A 60 -14.09 9.86 -2.12
N ALA A 61 -13.28 9.78 -3.17
CA ALA A 61 -13.39 10.60 -4.38
C ALA A 61 -13.85 9.81 -5.62
N GLY A 62 -14.46 8.63 -5.42
CA GLY A 62 -14.93 7.78 -6.50
C GLY A 62 -15.19 6.34 -6.05
N PRO A 63 -15.55 5.45 -7.00
CA PRO A 63 -15.75 4.04 -6.69
C PRO A 63 -14.43 3.39 -6.25
N ALA A 64 -14.49 2.63 -5.16
CA ALA A 64 -13.37 1.85 -4.66
C ALA A 64 -13.53 0.38 -5.08
N THR A 65 -12.49 -0.17 -5.69
CA THR A 65 -12.42 -1.56 -6.15
C THR A 65 -11.24 -2.28 -5.51
N SER A 66 -11.06 -3.56 -5.82
CA SER A 66 -9.89 -4.34 -5.41
C SER A 66 -8.58 -3.75 -5.93
N ALA A 67 -8.57 -3.17 -7.13
CA ALA A 67 -7.38 -2.70 -7.83
C ALA A 67 -7.22 -1.17 -7.80
N THR A 68 -8.30 -0.41 -7.65
CA THR A 68 -8.24 1.06 -7.72
C THR A 68 -9.16 1.71 -6.70
N ALA A 69 -8.72 2.79 -6.07
CA ALA A 69 -9.55 3.65 -5.25
C ALA A 69 -9.07 5.10 -5.34
N ALA A 70 -9.92 6.05 -4.95
CA ALA A 70 -9.55 7.45 -4.92
C ALA A 70 -9.98 8.11 -3.61
N LEU A 71 -9.12 8.96 -3.06
CA LEU A 71 -9.38 9.77 -1.88
C LEU A 71 -9.09 11.24 -2.20
N ASP A 72 -9.99 12.12 -1.82
CA ASP A 72 -9.68 13.55 -1.68
C ASP A 72 -9.20 13.78 -0.26
N VAL A 73 -7.97 14.27 -0.13
CA VAL A 73 -7.39 14.61 1.16
C VAL A 73 -7.16 16.10 1.18
N MET A 74 -8.01 16.83 1.89
CA MET A 74 -7.92 18.29 2.03
C MET A 74 -7.85 19.03 0.68
N GLY A 75 -8.60 18.57 -0.33
CA GLY A 75 -8.61 19.16 -1.68
C GLY A 75 -7.49 18.67 -2.60
N VAL A 76 -6.73 17.67 -2.18
CA VAL A 76 -5.72 17.00 -3.00
C VAL A 76 -6.18 15.59 -3.32
N LEU A 77 -6.27 15.27 -4.61
CA LEU A 77 -6.69 13.95 -5.07
C LEU A 77 -5.53 12.94 -4.96
N PHE A 78 -5.78 11.82 -4.31
CA PHE A 78 -4.93 10.64 -4.24
C PHE A 78 -5.60 9.48 -4.97
N VAL A 79 -4.92 8.93 -5.98
CA VAL A 79 -5.34 7.76 -6.74
C VAL A 79 -4.51 6.57 -6.28
N LEU A 80 -5.17 5.58 -5.69
CA LEU A 80 -4.59 4.37 -5.17
C LEU A 80 -4.71 3.24 -6.20
N ARG A 81 -3.62 2.52 -6.45
CA ARG A 81 -3.54 1.42 -7.42
C ARG A 81 -2.86 0.20 -6.80
N ALA A 82 -3.59 -0.90 -6.72
CA ALA A 82 -3.02 -2.21 -6.40
C ALA A 82 -2.86 -2.99 -7.72
N ALA A 83 -1.61 -3.11 -8.19
CA ALA A 83 -1.31 -3.72 -9.48
C ALA A 83 -1.47 -5.26 -9.48
N ASP A 84 -1.25 -5.90 -8.33
CA ASP A 84 -1.57 -7.33 -8.10
C ASP A 84 -2.12 -7.50 -6.67
N PRO A 85 -3.41 -7.21 -6.42
CA PRO A 85 -3.96 -7.23 -5.08
C PRO A 85 -4.25 -8.66 -4.63
N VAL A 86 -3.53 -9.11 -3.63
CA VAL A 86 -3.76 -10.41 -2.98
C VAL A 86 -4.81 -10.34 -1.86
N GLY A 87 -5.07 -9.14 -1.33
CA GLY A 87 -6.05 -8.86 -0.28
C GLY A 87 -5.53 -9.11 1.14
N ARG A 88 -6.01 -8.33 2.11
CA ARG A 88 -5.49 -8.30 3.50
C ARG A 88 -5.62 -9.64 4.22
N GLU A 89 -6.71 -10.37 3.99
CA GLU A 89 -6.96 -11.71 4.58
C GLU A 89 -5.94 -12.75 4.11
N ARG A 90 -5.61 -12.77 2.81
CA ARG A 90 -4.60 -13.70 2.28
C ARG A 90 -3.19 -13.33 2.73
N LEU A 91 -2.88 -12.05 2.89
CA LEU A 91 -1.59 -11.60 3.44
C LEU A 91 -1.42 -12.07 4.90
N ARG A 92 -2.47 -11.98 5.72
CA ARG A 92 -2.47 -12.45 7.11
C ARG A 92 -2.38 -13.98 7.25
N GLY A 93 -2.91 -14.72 6.27
CA GLY A 93 -2.93 -16.18 6.28
C GLY A 93 -1.67 -16.88 5.73
N ARG A 94 -0.69 -16.16 5.18
CA ARG A 94 0.48 -16.79 4.54
C ARG A 94 1.58 -17.16 5.56
N PRO A 95 1.97 -18.45 5.68
CA PRO A 95 2.96 -18.91 6.65
C PRO A 95 4.39 -18.47 6.26
N GLY A 96 5.24 -18.13 7.24
CA GLY A 96 6.61 -17.61 7.09
C GLY A 96 7.52 -18.18 5.98
N PRO A 97 7.45 -19.47 5.59
CA PRO A 97 8.21 -20.02 4.47
C PRO A 97 7.95 -19.33 3.12
N TRP A 98 6.79 -18.69 2.94
CA TRP A 98 6.46 -17.95 1.72
C TRP A 98 7.36 -16.71 1.55
N ARG A 99 7.63 -15.99 2.65
CA ARG A 99 8.53 -14.82 2.64
C ARG A 99 9.94 -15.22 2.23
N MET A 100 10.36 -16.43 2.61
CA MET A 100 11.69 -16.97 2.29
C MET A 100 11.76 -17.46 0.84
N ALA A 101 10.77 -18.22 0.37
CA ALA A 101 10.70 -18.64 -1.03
C ALA A 101 10.61 -17.44 -2.01
N GLU A 102 9.92 -16.37 -1.61
CA GLU A 102 9.79 -15.16 -2.41
C GLU A 102 11.01 -14.23 -2.33
N ALA A 103 11.79 -14.26 -1.24
CA ALA A 103 13.10 -13.60 -1.17
C ALA A 103 14.18 -14.32 -2.00
N LEU A 104 13.98 -15.62 -2.26
CA LEU A 104 14.89 -16.48 -3.03
C LEU A 104 14.50 -16.58 -4.51
N ASP A 105 13.34 -16.05 -4.91
CA ASP A 105 12.91 -16.02 -6.32
C ASP A 105 13.63 -14.91 -7.08
N THR A 106 14.79 -15.25 -7.66
CA THR A 106 15.63 -14.34 -8.44
C THR A 106 15.09 -14.08 -9.86
N THR A 107 13.99 -14.73 -10.25
CA THR A 107 13.39 -14.54 -11.58
C THR A 107 12.44 -13.34 -11.62
N ARG A 108 12.01 -12.84 -10.45
CA ARG A 108 11.16 -11.66 -10.33
C ARG A 108 12.02 -10.41 -10.15
N ARG A 109 11.96 -9.50 -11.12
CA ARG A 109 12.56 -8.18 -11.01
C ARG A 109 11.69 -7.31 -10.10
N THR A 110 12.17 -7.07 -8.88
CA THR A 110 11.67 -6.01 -8.00
C THR A 110 12.39 -4.70 -8.33
N SER A 111 11.76 -3.56 -8.10
CA SER A 111 12.38 -2.23 -8.26
C SER A 111 13.34 -1.89 -7.11
N SER A 112 13.18 -2.57 -5.97
CA SER A 112 14.05 -2.48 -4.80
C SER A 112 15.25 -3.43 -4.95
N ARG A 113 16.46 -2.93 -4.66
CA ARG A 113 17.68 -3.75 -4.58
C ARG A 113 17.46 -4.88 -3.59
N GLN A 114 17.75 -6.10 -4.00
CA GLN A 114 17.64 -7.23 -3.11
C GLN A 114 18.76 -7.18 -2.06
N PRO A 115 18.51 -7.58 -0.81
CA PRO A 115 19.54 -7.54 0.26
C PRO A 115 20.83 -8.29 -0.10
N TRP A 116 20.74 -9.32 -0.95
CA TRP A 116 21.90 -10.06 -1.44
C TRP A 116 22.71 -9.30 -2.49
N GLU A 117 22.11 -8.36 -3.24
CA GLU A 117 22.84 -7.50 -4.21
C GLU A 117 23.77 -6.51 -3.49
N VAL A 118 23.38 -6.05 -2.31
CA VAL A 118 24.22 -5.21 -1.44
C VAL A 118 25.40 -5.99 -0.86
N LEU A 119 25.18 -7.27 -0.52
CA LEU A 119 26.22 -8.16 0.02
C LEU A 119 27.24 -8.60 -1.04
N LEU A 120 26.84 -8.64 -2.32
CA LEU A 120 27.71 -9.01 -3.44
C LEU A 120 28.36 -7.81 -4.14
N GLY A 121 28.21 -6.60 -3.60
CA GLY A 121 28.93 -5.41 -4.07
C GLY A 121 28.33 -4.74 -5.30
N GLY A 122 27.00 -4.77 -5.46
CA GLY A 122 26.29 -3.98 -6.47
C GLY A 122 26.26 -2.49 -6.15
#